data_AF-A0A1F9HVG0-F1
#
_entry.id   AF-A0A1F9HVG0-F1
#
_cell.length_a   1.000
_cell.length_b   1.000
_cell.length_c   1.000
_cell.angle_alpha   90.00
_cell.angle_beta   90.00
_cell.angle_gamma   90.00
#
_symmetry.space_group_name_H-M   'P 1'
#
loop_
_entity.id
_entity.type
_entity.pdbx_description
1 polymer ?
#
loop_
_entity_poly.entity_id
_entity_poly.type
_entity_poly.pdbx_seq_one_letter_code
_entity_poly.pdbx_strand_id
1 'polypeptide(L)'
;MKQAHLEMIQGIINRLSNNSFLLKEWSVILISALFALAAKDSNLLFVYLAYFPAISFWGLDAYFLHQEKLFRALYDRVRKMEEEKIDFSMDTSGVQSTVADWMTVLFSKTLLAFHGTILGAIVIVMITIILKTKGG
;
A
#
# COMPACT_ATOMS: atom_id res chain seq x y z
N MET A 1 8.48 1.57 32.42
CA MET A 1 9.06 2.24 31.23
C MET A 1 8.87 1.43 29.95
N LYS A 2 9.06 0.10 29.99
CA LYS A 2 8.84 -0.81 28.86
C LYS A 2 7.47 -0.68 28.18
N GLN A 3 6.40 -0.60 28.97
CA GLN A 3 5.04 -0.46 28.43
C GLN A 3 4.86 0.80 27.57
N ALA A 4 5.31 1.96 28.05
CA ALA A 4 5.25 3.20 27.28
C ALA A 4 6.03 3.13 25.96
N HIS A 5 7.16 2.43 25.93
CA HIS A 5 7.91 2.20 24.70
C HIS A 5 7.12 1.34 23.71
N LEU A 6 6.52 0.24 24.18
CA LEU A 6 5.69 -0.63 23.36
C LEU A 6 4.45 0.11 22.82
N GLU A 7 3.83 0.98 23.63
CA GLU A 7 2.73 1.84 23.19
C GLU A 7 3.17 2.82 22.09
N MET A 8 4.36 3.41 22.20
CA MET A 8 4.91 4.28 21.16
C MET A 8 5.15 3.52 19.85
N ILE A 9 5.71 2.31 19.91
CA ILE A 9 5.88 1.44 18.72
C ILE A 9 4.51 1.09 18.12
N GLN A 10 3.55 0.70 18.95
CA GLN A 10 2.18 0.40 18.50
C GLN A 10 1.51 1.62 17.85
N GLY A 11 1.75 2.82 18.37
CA GLY A 11 1.28 4.07 17.76
C GLY A 11 1.82 4.28 16.33
N ILE A 12 3.09 3.92 16.08
CA ILE A 12 3.67 3.94 14.73
C ILE A 12 3.00 2.90 13.83
N ILE A 13 2.83 1.66 14.32
CA ILE A 13 2.14 0.59 13.57
C ILE A 13 0.74 1.04 13.13
N ASN A 14 -0.03 1.64 14.04
CA ASN A 14 -1.38 2.13 13.75
C ASN A 14 -1.37 3.22 12.67
N ARG A 15 -0.42 4.16 12.73
CA ARG A 15 -0.26 5.21 11.71
C ARG A 15 0.09 4.65 10.34
N LEU A 16 0.96 3.64 10.28
CA LEU A 16 1.35 2.99 9.03
C LEU A 16 0.18 2.22 8.41
N SER A 17 -0.55 1.45 9.23
CA SER A 17 -1.78 0.76 8.81
C SER A 17 -2.83 1.75 8.29
N ASN A 18 -3.03 2.88 8.97
CA ASN A 18 -3.97 3.91 8.55
C ASN A 18 -3.56 4.55 7.21
N ASN A 19 -2.28 4.88 7.02
CA ASN A 19 -1.80 5.42 5.74
C ASN A 19 -1.96 4.40 4.59
N SER A 20 -1.65 3.12 4.84
CA SER A 20 -1.88 2.03 3.89
C SER A 20 -3.35 1.88 3.52
N PHE A 21 -4.27 2.07 4.48
CA PHE A 21 -5.71 2.04 4.23
C PHE A 21 -6.18 3.26 3.41
N LEU A 22 -5.74 4.47 3.78
CA LEU A 22 -6.08 5.70 3.05
C LEU A 22 -5.64 5.65 1.58
N LEU A 23 -4.46 5.10 1.28
CA LEU A 23 -4.01 4.92 -0.10
C LEU A 23 -4.96 4.05 -0.93
N LYS A 24 -5.55 3.02 -0.33
CA LYS A 24 -6.53 2.15 -1.00
C LYS A 24 -7.81 2.91 -1.32
N GLU A 25 -8.30 3.72 -0.38
CA GLU A 25 -9.48 4.58 -0.60
C GLU A 25 -9.23 5.61 -1.71
N TRP A 26 -8.10 6.31 -1.66
CA TRP A 26 -7.72 7.29 -2.67
C TRP A 26 -7.52 6.65 -4.05
N SER A 27 -7.03 5.42 -4.11
CA SER A 27 -6.94 4.64 -5.35
C SER A 27 -8.32 4.47 -5.99
N VAL A 28 -9.30 3.99 -5.23
CA VAL A 28 -10.67 3.79 -5.72
C VAL A 28 -11.29 5.11 -6.18
N ILE A 29 -11.15 6.18 -5.40
CA ILE A 29 -11.73 7.50 -5.70
C ILE A 29 -11.16 8.08 -6.99
N LEU A 30 -9.82 8.18 -7.11
CA LEU A 30 -9.18 8.79 -8.28
C LEU A 30 -9.45 8.00 -9.55
N ILE A 31 -9.40 6.67 -9.47
CA ILE A 31 -9.61 5.81 -10.64
C ILE A 31 -11.07 5.87 -11.08
N SER A 32 -12.02 5.87 -10.15
CA SER A 32 -13.45 6.05 -10.47
C SER A 32 -13.72 7.42 -11.12
N ALA A 33 -13.09 8.48 -10.63
CA ALA A 33 -13.20 9.82 -11.23
C ALA A 33 -12.63 9.87 -12.65
N LEU A 34 -11.48 9.24 -12.88
CA LEU A 34 -10.87 9.14 -14.21
C LEU A 34 -11.71 8.30 -15.18
N PHE A 35 -12.34 7.23 -14.71
CA PHE A 35 -13.29 6.46 -15.52
C PHE A 35 -14.52 7.28 -15.90
N ALA A 36 -15.07 8.06 -14.97
CA ALA A 36 -16.20 8.95 -15.27
C ALA A 36 -15.83 9.99 -16.33
N LEU A 37 -14.62 10.57 -16.27
CA LEU A 37 -14.11 11.50 -17.29
C LEU A 37 -13.88 10.80 -18.64
N ALA A 38 -13.26 9.61 -18.63
CA ALA A 38 -13.05 8.83 -19.85
C ALA A 38 -14.37 8.49 -20.55
N ALA A 39 -15.42 8.15 -19.79
CA ALA A 39 -16.74 7.85 -20.32
C ALA A 39 -17.45 9.08 -20.90
N LYS A 40 -17.29 10.25 -20.27
CA LYS A 40 -17.91 11.51 -20.71
C LYS A 40 -17.31 12.01 -22.02
N ASP A 41 -15.99 12.04 -22.12
CA ASP A 41 -15.29 12.66 -23.26
C ASP A 41 -14.84 11.64 -24.32
N SER A 42 -15.12 10.35 -24.12
CA SER A 42 -14.62 9.22 -24.94
C SER A 42 -13.10 9.27 -25.17
N ASN A 43 -12.37 9.89 -24.24
CA ASN A 43 -10.96 10.17 -24.39
C ASN A 43 -10.14 9.12 -23.66
N LEU A 44 -9.47 8.27 -24.43
CA LEU A 44 -8.59 7.21 -23.94
C LEU A 44 -7.44 7.74 -23.07
N LEU A 45 -7.05 9.03 -23.19
CA LEU A 45 -6.03 9.64 -22.35
C LEU A 45 -6.35 9.53 -20.85
N PHE A 46 -7.62 9.66 -20.45
CA PHE A 46 -8.00 9.55 -19.04
C PHE A 46 -7.86 8.12 -18.50
N VAL A 47 -8.01 7.11 -19.35
CA VAL A 47 -7.78 5.70 -18.98
C VAL A 47 -6.28 5.42 -18.84
N TYR A 48 -5.45 5.94 -19.76
CA TYR A 48 -4.00 5.86 -19.61
C TYR A 48 -3.51 6.59 -18.35
N LEU A 49 -4.10 7.75 -18.05
CA LEU A 49 -3.81 8.50 -16.84
C LEU A 49 -4.15 7.73 -15.56
N ALA A 50 -5.14 6.82 -15.59
CA ALA A 50 -5.53 6.00 -14.42
C ALA A 50 -4.46 4.99 -13.98
N TYR A 51 -3.54 4.58 -14.88
CA TYR A 51 -2.41 3.73 -14.49
C TYR A 51 -1.43 4.43 -13.55
N PHE A 52 -1.27 5.75 -13.71
CA PHE A 52 -0.32 6.52 -12.91
C PHE A 52 -0.62 6.45 -11.40
N PRO A 53 -1.83 6.82 -10.91
CA PRO A 53 -2.16 6.67 -9.49
C PRO A 53 -2.24 5.20 -9.08
N ALA A 54 -2.73 4.29 -9.94
CA ALA A 54 -2.82 2.87 -9.61
C ALA A 54 -1.46 2.24 -9.26
N ILE A 55 -0.44 2.46 -10.10
CA ILE A 55 0.92 1.93 -9.88
C ILE A 55 1.60 2.66 -8.72
N SER A 56 1.47 3.99 -8.65
CA SER A 56 2.10 4.80 -7.60
C SER A 56 1.57 4.42 -6.22
N PHE A 57 0.26 4.28 -6.06
CA PHE A 57 -0.35 3.89 -4.80
C PHE A 57 -0.07 2.45 -4.43
N TRP A 58 0.07 1.54 -5.39
CA TRP A 58 0.51 0.18 -5.08
C TRP A 58 1.92 0.17 -4.49
N GLY A 59 2.87 0.89 -5.09
CA GLY A 59 4.23 1.01 -4.56
C GLY A 59 4.28 1.62 -3.16
N LEU A 60 3.53 2.70 -2.94
CA LEU A 60 3.45 3.35 -1.63
C LEU A 60 2.77 2.46 -0.57
N ASP A 61 1.71 1.75 -0.93
CA ASP A 61 1.03 0.82 -0.04
C ASP A 61 1.95 -0.31 0.40
N ALA A 62 2.74 -0.85 -0.54
CA ALA A 62 3.80 -1.81 -0.23
C ALA A 62 4.86 -1.25 0.71
N TYR A 63 5.22 0.02 0.55
CA TYR A 63 6.17 0.69 1.43
C TYR A 63 5.62 0.79 2.86
N PHE A 64 4.38 1.27 3.03
CA PHE A 64 3.77 1.36 4.36
C PHE A 64 3.62 -0.01 5.02
N LEU A 65 3.21 -1.03 4.28
CA LEU A 65 3.10 -2.40 4.79
C LEU A 65 4.47 -3.00 5.17
N HIS A 66 5.52 -2.70 4.41
CA HIS A 66 6.88 -3.13 4.74
C HIS A 66 7.36 -2.48 6.04
N GLN A 67 7.19 -1.16 6.18
CA GLN A 67 7.52 -0.45 7.42
C GLN A 67 6.72 -0.99 8.61
N GLU A 68 5.43 -1.26 8.41
CA GLU A 68 4.57 -1.82 9.47
C GLU A 68 5.11 -3.16 9.98
N LYS A 69 5.54 -4.04 9.06
CA LYS A 69 6.16 -5.33 9.41
C LYS A 69 7.46 -5.16 10.19
N LEU A 70 8.31 -4.19 9.81
CA LEU A 70 9.53 -3.86 10.55
C LEU A 70 9.23 -3.41 11.99
N PHE A 71 8.25 -2.51 12.17
CA PHE A 71 7.85 -2.07 13.51
C PHE A 71 7.16 -3.17 14.32
N ARG A 72 6.41 -4.08 13.69
CA ARG A 72 5.89 -5.29 14.36
C ARG A 72 7.03 -6.21 14.83
N ALA A 73 8.06 -6.41 14.01
CA ALA A 73 9.24 -7.18 14.40
C ALA A 73 10.03 -6.51 15.54
N LEU A 74 10.16 -5.17 15.51
CA LEU A 74 10.76 -4.40 16.60
C LEU A 74 9.94 -4.53 17.89
N TYR A 75 8.61 -4.43 17.82
CA TYR A 75 7.71 -4.65 18.94
C TYR A 75 7.93 -6.05 19.56
N ASP A 76 7.96 -7.08 18.72
CA ASP A 76 8.18 -8.46 19.15
C ASP A 76 9.56 -8.70 19.78
N ARG A 77 10.58 -7.99 19.32
CA ARG A 77 11.92 -8.00 19.93
C ARG A 77 11.87 -7.34 21.31
N VAL A 78 11.39 -6.10 21.41
CA VAL A 78 11.37 -5.32 22.67
C VAL A 78 10.51 -6.01 23.73
N ARG A 79 9.35 -6.58 23.38
CA ARG A 79 8.47 -7.22 24.38
C ARG A 79 9.13 -8.43 25.06
N LYS A 80 10.06 -9.10 24.40
CA LYS A 80 10.78 -10.28 24.93
C LYS A 80 12.05 -9.92 25.71
N MET A 81 12.53 -8.68 25.61
CA MET A 81 13.74 -8.23 26.33
C MET A 81 13.45 -7.98 27.81
N GLU A 82 14.44 -8.27 28.65
CA GLU A 82 14.48 -7.84 30.06
C GLU A 82 14.50 -6.31 30.14
N GLU A 83 13.87 -5.72 31.16
CA GLU A 83 13.67 -4.26 31.21
C GLU A 83 14.98 -3.48 31.25
N GLU A 84 15.99 -4.03 31.90
CA GLU A 84 17.33 -3.43 32.07
C GLU A 84 18.11 -3.35 30.75
N LYS A 85 17.74 -4.16 29.75
CA LYS A 85 18.39 -4.23 28.44
C LYS A 85 17.72 -3.35 27.38
N ILE A 86 16.61 -2.70 27.70
CA ILE A 86 15.86 -1.87 26.75
C ILE A 86 16.57 -0.53 26.57
N ASP A 87 17.02 -0.27 25.35
CA ASP A 87 17.70 0.96 24.93
C ASP A 87 16.73 2.06 24.43
N PHE A 88 15.42 1.76 24.40
CA PHE A 88 14.35 2.64 23.92
C PHE A 88 14.54 3.14 22.48
N SER A 89 15.33 2.42 21.68
CA SER A 89 15.58 2.77 20.28
C SER A 89 14.37 2.47 19.39
N MET A 90 14.13 3.38 18.44
CA MET A 90 13.15 3.21 17.35
C MET A 90 13.77 2.71 16.04
N ASP A 91 15.04 2.34 16.08
CA ASP A 91 15.73 1.81 14.91
C ASP A 91 15.27 0.38 14.59
N THR A 92 14.84 0.17 13.35
CA THR A 92 14.39 -1.14 12.84
C THR A 92 15.51 -1.91 12.12
N SER A 93 16.69 -1.32 11.94
CA SER A 93 17.84 -1.96 11.27
C SER A 93 18.17 -3.33 11.87
N GLY A 94 18.09 -3.43 13.20
CA GLY A 94 18.37 -4.66 13.95
C GLY A 94 17.33 -5.77 13.82
N VAL A 95 16.21 -5.55 13.12
CA VAL A 95 15.19 -6.57 12.83
C VAL A 95 14.93 -6.73 11.33
N GLN A 96 15.62 -5.98 10.47
CA GLN A 96 15.37 -5.96 9.03
C GLN A 96 15.50 -7.33 8.37
N SER A 97 16.48 -8.14 8.80
CA SER A 97 16.68 -9.50 8.29
C SER A 97 15.57 -10.49 8.62
N THR A 98 14.67 -10.14 9.56
CA THR A 98 13.53 -10.99 9.97
C THR A 98 12.26 -10.70 9.16
N VAL A 99 12.28 -9.66 8.33
CA VAL A 99 11.13 -9.20 7.54
C VAL A 99 11.45 -9.35 6.06
N ALA A 100 10.44 -9.75 5.28
CA ALA A 100 10.57 -9.81 3.83
C ALA A 100 10.89 -8.42 3.26
N ASP A 101 11.73 -8.37 2.23
CA ASP A 101 12.09 -7.12 1.57
C ASP A 101 10.87 -6.45 0.90
N TRP A 102 11.00 -5.16 0.62
CA TRP A 102 9.92 -4.36 0.05
C TRP A 102 9.37 -4.92 -1.27
N MET A 103 10.21 -5.50 -2.15
CA MET A 103 9.74 -6.08 -3.42
C MET A 103 8.88 -7.31 -3.16
N THR A 104 9.28 -8.17 -2.23
CA THR A 104 8.46 -9.31 -1.79
C THR A 104 7.14 -8.86 -1.18
N VAL A 105 7.13 -7.75 -0.41
CA VAL A 105 5.88 -7.18 0.13
C VAL A 105 5.00 -6.61 -0.98
N LEU A 106 5.58 -5.96 -1.99
CA LEU A 106 4.87 -5.38 -3.13
C LEU A 106 4.05 -6.42 -3.89
N PHE A 107 4.59 -7.63 -4.05
CA PHE A 107 3.91 -8.77 -4.66
C PHE A 107 3.22 -9.71 -3.64
N SER A 108 2.93 -9.23 -2.43
CA SER A 108 2.20 -10.04 -1.45
C SER A 108 0.75 -10.27 -1.87
N LYS A 109 0.18 -11.41 -1.44
CA LYS A 109 -1.20 -11.82 -1.80
C LYS A 109 -2.25 -10.75 -1.52
N THR A 110 -2.12 -10.01 -0.42
CA THR A 110 -3.06 -8.96 -0.02
C THR A 110 -3.01 -7.76 -0.95
N LEU A 111 -1.81 -7.31 -1.32
CA LEU A 111 -1.64 -6.17 -2.23
C LEU A 111 -1.96 -6.55 -3.68
N LEU A 112 -1.57 -7.76 -4.11
CA LEU A 112 -1.95 -8.28 -5.42
C LEU A 112 -3.47 -8.41 -5.57
N ALA A 113 -4.18 -8.89 -4.55
CA ALA A 113 -5.63 -8.99 -4.62
C ALA A 113 -6.29 -7.61 -4.81
N PHE A 114 -5.86 -6.61 -4.04
CA PHE A 114 -6.44 -5.27 -4.13
C PHE A 114 -6.01 -4.53 -5.40
N HIS A 115 -4.71 -4.27 -5.57
CA HIS A 115 -4.19 -3.48 -6.69
C HIS A 115 -4.28 -4.22 -8.02
N GLY A 116 -4.22 -5.56 -8.02
CA GLY A 116 -4.48 -6.37 -9.20
C GLY A 116 -5.93 -6.26 -9.67
N THR A 117 -6.90 -6.18 -8.76
CA THR A 117 -8.32 -5.93 -9.12
C THR A 117 -8.48 -4.55 -9.74
N ILE A 118 -7.82 -3.53 -9.16
CA ILE A 118 -7.82 -2.17 -9.70
C ILE A 118 -7.22 -2.11 -11.11
N LEU A 119 -6.04 -2.70 -11.31
CA LEU A 119 -5.41 -2.75 -12.64
C LEU A 119 -6.25 -3.54 -13.64
N GLY A 120 -6.84 -4.66 -13.21
CA GLY A 120 -7.78 -5.44 -14.01
C GLY A 120 -8.99 -4.60 -14.47
N ALA A 121 -9.56 -3.79 -13.57
CA ALA A 121 -10.65 -2.88 -13.91
C ALA A 121 -10.23 -1.85 -14.97
N ILE A 122 -9.04 -1.25 -14.85
CA ILE A 122 -8.50 -0.31 -15.84
C ILE A 122 -8.36 -1.00 -17.21
N VAL A 123 -7.81 -2.21 -17.25
CA VAL A 123 -7.66 -2.99 -18.50
C VAL A 123 -9.01 -3.31 -19.13
N ILE A 124 -10.01 -3.72 -18.35
CA ILE A 124 -11.36 -4.01 -18.85
C ILE A 124 -12.00 -2.75 -19.45
N VAL A 125 -11.91 -1.61 -18.75
CA VAL A 125 -12.44 -0.33 -19.27
C VAL A 125 -11.70 0.10 -20.55
N MET A 126 -10.39 -0.07 -20.61
CA MET A 126 -9.62 0.22 -21.82
C MET A 126 -10.08 -0.62 -23.01
N ILE A 127 -10.22 -1.94 -22.83
CA ILE A 127 -10.64 -2.86 -23.89
C ILE A 127 -12.06 -2.51 -24.38
N THR A 128 -12.99 -2.24 -23.48
CA THR A 128 -14.37 -1.90 -23.85
C THR A 128 -14.46 -0.62 -24.68
N ILE A 129 -13.67 0.41 -24.34
CA ILE A 129 -13.63 1.66 -25.13
C ILE A 129 -13.01 1.40 -26.51
N ILE A 130 -11.91 0.64 -26.60
CA ILE A 130 -11.25 0.31 -27.89
C ILE A 130 -12.18 -0.50 -28.81
N LEU A 131 -12.92 -1.45 -28.27
CA LEU A 131 -13.89 -2.23 -29.06
C LEU A 131 -15.02 -1.35 -29.59
N LYS A 132 -15.49 -0.40 -28.78
CA LYS A 132 -16.54 0.55 -29.19
C LYS A 132 -16.07 1.53 -30.26
N THR A 133 -14.80 1.96 -30.24
CA THR A 133 -14.25 2.87 -31.26
C THR A 133 -13.94 2.18 -32.60
N LYS A 134 -13.67 0.87 -32.62
CA LYS A 134 -13.42 0.11 -33.86
C LYS A 134 -14.68 -0.42 -34.54
N GLY A 135 -15.78 -0.60 -33.81
CA GLY A 135 -17.03 -1.14 -34.32
C GLY A 135 -18.06 -0.09 -34.78
N GLY A 136 -17.71 1.20 -34.72
CA GLY A 136 -18.54 2.33 -35.16
C GLY A 136 -18.03 2.98 -36.43
#